data_AF-A0A7S4SXF9-F1
#
_entry.id   AF-A0A7S4SXF9-F1
#
_cell.length_a   1.000
_cell.length_b   1.000
_cell.length_c   1.000
_cell.angle_alpha   90.00
_cell.angle_beta   90.00
_cell.angle_gamma   90.00
#
_symmetry.space_group_name_H-M   'P 1'
#
loop_
_entity.id
_entity.type
_entity.pdbx_description
1 polymer ?
#
loop_
_entity_poly.entity_id
_entity_poly.type
_entity_poly.pdbx_seq_one_letter_code
_entity_poly.pdbx_strand_id
1 'polypeptide(L)'
;TIHLRSATGHIDAVLSARAGQAHGDTNAFDHITELGLSAESRITNITVVHENAIVGIIVDYKTPEGKKSSKKVGNFAGAKHKVSIKLAADEYVEHVSGRAGAFLDRLTLRTNKGQTLDVGGDGGSPFDLNVPHGHAVVGFQGGIGGHLHNVAVVFRPVYLWTAPVKTAHAGMTHGDTRGWDHLPQLLGTGHIASFRIAEVHATWGSYVVGLRVVYEINGHRVEIQHYGTDTHHPGNVSGELVLDHDDYIVEVNGHAGNLIDQVYLRTHKGKTVSFGNPTGSRFDLQVPPNKRVVGFAGGSNGHLHNFAVYYN
;
A
#
# COMPACT_ATOMS: atom_id res chain seq x y z
N THR A 1 2.00 -15.60 8.18
CA THR A 1 2.92 -14.63 7.55
C THR A 1 4.00 -15.38 6.81
N ILE A 2 4.26 -15.04 5.56
CA ILE A 2 5.38 -15.56 4.76
C ILE A 2 6.47 -14.49 4.80
N HIS A 3 7.63 -14.83 5.35
CA HIS A 3 8.77 -13.91 5.39
C HIS A 3 9.53 -13.96 4.06
N LEU A 4 9.36 -12.93 3.23
CA LEU A 4 10.15 -12.76 2.01
C LEU A 4 11.47 -12.06 2.34
N ARG A 5 12.57 -12.52 1.74
CA ARG A 5 13.87 -11.83 1.84
C ARG A 5 13.92 -10.71 0.78
N SER A 6 14.38 -9.52 1.15
CA SER A 6 14.79 -8.45 0.23
C SER A 6 16.27 -8.12 0.43
N ALA A 7 16.86 -7.33 -0.47
CA ALA A 7 18.22 -6.80 -0.29
C ALA A 7 18.33 -5.83 0.91
N THR A 8 17.20 -5.40 1.46
CA THR A 8 17.01 -4.37 2.48
C THR A 8 16.15 -4.89 3.66
N GLY A 9 16.26 -6.19 3.99
CA GLY A 9 15.58 -6.80 5.15
C GLY A 9 14.46 -7.79 4.80
N HIS A 10 13.55 -7.98 5.75
CA HIS A 10 12.37 -8.85 5.59
C HIS A 10 11.16 -8.01 5.16
N ILE A 11 10.42 -8.49 4.16
CA ILE A 11 9.09 -7.96 3.87
C ILE A 11 8.09 -9.02 4.29
N ASP A 12 7.17 -8.63 5.18
CA ASP A 12 6.06 -9.46 5.59
C ASP A 12 5.05 -9.53 4.45
N ALA A 13 5.11 -10.62 3.70
CA ALA A 13 4.05 -10.96 2.79
C ALA A 13 3.03 -11.83 3.52
N VAL A 14 1.76 -11.59 3.23
CA VAL A 14 0.66 -12.33 3.84
C VAL A 14 0.12 -13.32 2.81
N LEU A 15 -0.07 -14.56 3.25
CA LEU A 15 -0.80 -15.56 2.50
C LEU A 15 -2.29 -15.38 2.78
N SER A 16 -3.10 -15.24 1.73
CA SER A 16 -4.57 -15.24 1.87
C SER A 16 -5.08 -16.58 2.38
N ALA A 17 -6.35 -16.61 2.77
CA ALA A 17 -7.08 -17.87 2.82
C ALA A 17 -7.05 -18.57 1.45
N ARG A 18 -7.20 -19.90 1.44
CA ARG A 18 -7.32 -20.68 0.21
C ARG A 18 -8.78 -20.73 -0.24
N ALA A 19 -9.01 -20.49 -1.52
CA ALA A 19 -10.29 -20.75 -2.18
C ALA A 19 -10.22 -22.08 -2.95
N GLY A 20 -11.30 -22.87 -2.91
CA GLY A 20 -11.36 -24.22 -3.48
C GLY A 20 -11.02 -25.32 -2.48
N GLN A 21 -10.86 -26.54 -2.97
CA GLN A 21 -10.70 -27.74 -2.14
C GLN A 21 -9.44 -28.52 -2.51
N ALA A 22 -9.07 -29.51 -1.69
CA ALA A 22 -8.04 -30.49 -2.01
C ALA A 22 -8.69 -31.85 -2.25
N HIS A 23 -8.17 -32.55 -3.25
CA HIS A 23 -8.50 -33.93 -3.66
C HIS A 23 -7.28 -34.85 -3.48
N GLY A 24 -7.49 -36.16 -3.59
CA GLY A 24 -6.45 -37.17 -3.39
C GLY A 24 -5.24 -37.06 -4.33
N ASP A 25 -5.41 -36.43 -5.48
CA ASP A 25 -4.38 -36.17 -6.50
C ASP A 25 -3.81 -34.74 -6.45
N THR A 26 -4.12 -33.97 -5.41
CA THR A 26 -3.67 -32.57 -5.29
C THR A 26 -2.18 -32.47 -4.99
N ASN A 27 -1.45 -31.89 -5.91
CA ASN A 27 -0.06 -31.49 -5.72
C ASN A 27 0.01 -30.00 -5.41
N ALA A 28 0.64 -29.64 -4.29
CA ALA A 28 0.80 -28.25 -3.89
C ALA A 28 1.77 -27.52 -4.83
N PHE A 29 1.58 -26.21 -4.98
CA PHE A 29 2.56 -25.32 -5.58
C PHE A 29 2.71 -24.04 -4.76
N ASP A 30 3.92 -23.48 -4.80
CA ASP A 30 4.29 -22.21 -4.18
C ASP A 30 5.21 -21.40 -5.09
N HIS A 31 4.66 -20.36 -5.73
CA HIS A 31 5.44 -19.51 -6.64
C HIS A 31 6.61 -18.81 -5.92
N ILE A 32 6.45 -18.46 -4.65
CA ILE A 32 7.43 -17.70 -3.90
C ILE A 32 8.66 -18.57 -3.63
N THR A 33 8.47 -19.66 -2.90
CA THR A 33 9.56 -20.51 -2.42
C THR A 33 10.24 -21.22 -3.59
N GLU A 34 9.47 -21.74 -4.55
CA GLU A 34 10.04 -22.54 -5.64
C GLU A 34 10.85 -21.72 -6.64
N LEU A 35 10.53 -20.44 -6.83
CA LEU A 35 11.29 -19.55 -7.71
C LEU A 35 12.34 -18.71 -6.95
N GLY A 36 12.35 -18.78 -5.62
CA GLY A 36 13.19 -17.92 -4.78
C GLY A 36 12.88 -16.43 -4.98
N LEU A 37 11.60 -16.07 -5.09
CA LEU A 37 11.20 -14.69 -5.31
C LEU A 37 11.52 -13.84 -4.07
N SER A 38 12.18 -12.72 -4.32
CA SER A 38 12.32 -11.67 -3.31
C SER A 38 11.03 -10.88 -3.20
N ALA A 39 10.89 -10.15 -2.11
CA ALA A 39 9.76 -9.26 -1.94
C ALA A 39 9.67 -8.18 -3.03
N GLU A 40 10.80 -7.79 -3.63
CA GLU A 40 10.87 -6.77 -4.66
C GLU A 40 10.60 -7.34 -6.06
N SER A 41 10.42 -8.67 -6.18
CA SER A 41 9.98 -9.31 -7.41
C SER A 41 8.55 -8.88 -7.76
N ARG A 42 8.31 -8.65 -9.04
CA ARG A 42 7.02 -8.18 -9.54
C ARG A 42 6.42 -9.14 -10.54
N ILE A 43 5.10 -9.30 -10.50
CA ILE A 43 4.36 -9.94 -11.59
C ILE A 43 4.36 -9.00 -12.80
N THR A 44 4.59 -9.53 -13.98
CA THR A 44 4.61 -8.77 -15.24
C THR A 44 3.55 -9.24 -16.23
N ASN A 45 3.13 -10.49 -16.12
CA ASN A 45 2.09 -11.08 -16.93
C ASN A 45 1.45 -12.25 -16.17
N ILE A 46 0.13 -12.36 -16.26
CA ILE A 46 -0.62 -13.52 -15.77
C ILE A 46 -1.40 -14.06 -16.95
N THR A 47 -1.25 -15.34 -17.23
CA THR A 47 -2.06 -16.06 -18.22
C THR A 47 -2.85 -17.12 -17.50
N VAL A 48 -4.17 -17.07 -17.64
CA VAL A 48 -5.09 -18.09 -17.12
C VAL A 48 -5.48 -19.00 -18.27
N VAL A 49 -5.35 -20.31 -18.05
CA VAL A 49 -5.81 -21.32 -19.00
C VAL A 49 -7.07 -21.96 -18.44
N HIS A 50 -8.13 -21.97 -19.24
CA HIS A 50 -9.44 -22.38 -18.78
C HIS A 50 -10.24 -23.06 -19.89
N GLU A 51 -11.29 -23.76 -19.47
CA GLU A 51 -12.44 -24.15 -20.26
C GLU A 51 -13.70 -23.75 -19.47
N ASN A 52 -14.53 -24.71 -19.08
CA ASN A 52 -15.59 -24.52 -18.09
C ASN A 52 -15.06 -24.39 -16.65
N ALA A 53 -13.83 -24.85 -16.42
CA ALA A 53 -13.09 -24.68 -15.17
C ALA A 53 -11.67 -24.17 -15.45
N ILE A 54 -11.00 -23.64 -14.43
CA ILE A 54 -9.62 -23.19 -14.51
C ILE A 54 -8.70 -24.40 -14.54
N VAL A 55 -7.98 -24.54 -15.66
CA VAL A 55 -7.01 -25.61 -15.86
C VAL A 55 -5.69 -25.26 -15.16
N GLY A 56 -5.29 -24.00 -15.22
CA GLY A 56 -4.02 -23.57 -14.67
C GLY A 56 -3.71 -22.10 -14.86
N ILE A 57 -2.59 -21.68 -14.27
CA ILE A 57 -2.06 -20.32 -14.38
C ILE A 57 -0.59 -20.36 -14.80
N ILE A 58 -0.20 -19.35 -15.55
CA ILE A 58 1.19 -19.06 -15.91
C ILE A 58 1.47 -17.63 -15.45
N VAL A 59 2.46 -17.46 -14.59
CA VAL A 59 2.80 -16.16 -14.03
C VAL A 59 4.26 -15.85 -14.31
N ASP A 60 4.48 -14.73 -14.99
CA ASP A 60 5.81 -14.22 -15.34
C ASP A 60 6.22 -13.14 -14.35
N TYR A 61 7.42 -13.28 -13.80
CA TYR A 61 7.99 -12.38 -12.81
C TYR A 61 9.23 -11.68 -13.34
N LYS A 62 9.54 -10.53 -12.74
CA LYS A 62 10.79 -9.82 -12.92
C LYS A 62 11.30 -9.33 -11.57
N THR A 63 12.56 -9.60 -11.27
CA THR A 63 13.29 -9.05 -10.12
C THR A 63 13.72 -7.59 -10.38
N PRO A 64 14.11 -6.82 -9.35
CA PRO A 64 14.66 -5.47 -9.54
C PRO A 64 15.86 -5.42 -10.48
N GLU A 65 16.73 -6.42 -10.42
CA GLU A 65 17.93 -6.55 -11.27
C GLU A 65 17.57 -6.95 -12.71
N GLY A 66 16.29 -7.19 -12.97
CA GLY A 66 15.75 -7.50 -14.28
C GLY A 66 15.78 -8.97 -14.68
N LYS A 67 16.23 -9.87 -13.79
CA LYS A 67 16.11 -11.31 -13.98
C LYS A 67 14.63 -11.70 -14.08
N LYS A 68 14.29 -12.43 -15.15
CA LYS A 68 12.94 -12.94 -15.40
C LYS A 68 12.82 -14.39 -14.91
N SER A 69 11.65 -14.74 -14.38
CA SER A 69 11.27 -16.11 -14.04
C SER A 69 9.81 -16.33 -14.42
N SER A 70 9.41 -17.59 -14.61
CA SER A 70 8.03 -17.94 -14.93
C SER A 70 7.66 -19.22 -14.20
N LYS A 71 6.45 -19.28 -13.64
CA LYS A 71 5.90 -20.51 -13.08
C LYS A 71 4.60 -20.85 -13.81
N LYS A 72 4.52 -22.11 -14.23
CA LYS A 72 3.42 -22.70 -14.97
C LYS A 72 2.85 -23.85 -14.13
N VAL A 73 1.58 -23.77 -13.76
CA VAL A 73 0.88 -24.79 -12.97
C VAL A 73 -0.42 -25.17 -13.67
N GLY A 74 -0.66 -26.47 -13.85
CA GLY A 74 -1.79 -27.00 -14.61
C GLY A 74 -1.39 -28.00 -15.69
N ASN A 75 -2.34 -28.83 -16.11
CA ASN A 75 -2.17 -29.70 -17.26
C ASN A 75 -2.76 -29.04 -18.50
N PHE A 76 -1.90 -28.45 -19.33
CA PHE A 76 -2.33 -27.67 -20.49
C PHE A 76 -2.50 -28.50 -21.77
N ALA A 77 -2.42 -29.83 -21.67
CA ALA A 77 -2.69 -30.70 -22.79
C ALA A 77 -4.17 -30.62 -23.17
N GLY A 78 -4.47 -30.28 -24.43
CA GLY A 78 -5.84 -30.21 -24.93
C GLY A 78 -6.64 -28.94 -24.58
N ALA A 79 -6.23 -28.18 -23.55
CA ALA A 79 -6.93 -26.98 -23.09
C ALA A 79 -6.94 -25.85 -24.14
N LYS A 80 -8.12 -25.31 -24.44
CA LYS A 80 -8.33 -24.46 -25.63
C LYS A 80 -8.24 -22.95 -25.39
N HIS A 81 -8.55 -22.43 -24.20
CA HIS A 81 -8.61 -20.99 -23.97
C HIS A 81 -7.50 -20.48 -23.06
N LYS A 82 -6.78 -19.45 -23.53
CA LYS A 82 -5.74 -18.75 -22.78
C LYS A 82 -6.02 -17.26 -22.84
N VAL A 83 -6.14 -16.62 -21.69
CA VAL A 83 -6.33 -15.19 -21.58
C VAL A 83 -5.23 -14.62 -20.72
N SER A 84 -4.62 -13.54 -21.17
CA SER A 84 -3.48 -12.91 -20.49
C SER A 84 -3.78 -11.46 -20.12
N ILE A 85 -3.24 -11.04 -18.98
CA ILE A 85 -3.18 -9.65 -18.55
C ILE A 85 -1.70 -9.27 -18.36
N LYS A 86 -1.27 -8.23 -19.07
CA LYS A 86 0.09 -7.68 -18.98
C LYS A 86 0.09 -6.45 -18.10
N LEU A 87 1.04 -6.39 -17.16
CA LEU A 87 1.12 -5.32 -16.17
C LEU A 87 2.22 -4.31 -16.55
N ALA A 88 1.84 -3.02 -16.61
CA ALA A 88 2.81 -1.92 -16.71
C ALA A 88 3.78 -1.89 -15.50
N ALA A 89 4.81 -1.04 -15.55
CA ALA A 89 5.85 -0.96 -14.52
C ALA A 89 5.30 -0.65 -13.11
N ASP A 90 4.23 0.12 -13.06
CA ASP A 90 3.53 0.66 -11.89
C ASP A 90 2.13 0.04 -11.72
N GLU A 91 1.86 -1.07 -12.41
CA GLU A 91 0.60 -1.79 -12.33
C GLU A 91 0.75 -3.11 -11.58
N TYR A 92 -0.21 -3.40 -10.72
CA TYR A 92 -0.26 -4.59 -9.88
C TYR A 92 -1.69 -5.08 -9.73
N VAL A 93 -1.84 -6.37 -9.43
CA VAL A 93 -3.13 -6.96 -9.09
C VAL A 93 -3.44 -6.59 -7.64
N GLU A 94 -4.60 -5.96 -7.44
CA GLU A 94 -5.08 -5.51 -6.13
C GLU A 94 -6.28 -6.32 -5.63
N HIS A 95 -6.91 -7.11 -6.50
CA HIS A 95 -8.09 -7.89 -6.16
C HIS A 95 -8.12 -9.22 -6.92
N VAL A 96 -8.46 -10.29 -6.19
CA VAL A 96 -8.56 -11.66 -6.71
C VAL A 96 -9.79 -12.32 -6.11
N SER A 97 -10.72 -12.68 -6.99
CA SER A 97 -11.99 -13.32 -6.64
C SER A 97 -12.36 -14.37 -7.68
N GLY A 98 -13.49 -15.04 -7.52
CA GLY A 98 -13.96 -16.00 -8.51
C GLY A 98 -15.02 -16.93 -7.97
N ARG A 99 -15.04 -18.16 -8.50
CA ARG A 99 -15.96 -19.22 -8.08
C ARG A 99 -15.22 -20.55 -7.94
N ALA A 100 -15.57 -21.32 -6.93
CA ALA A 100 -14.97 -22.62 -6.66
C ALA A 100 -16.00 -23.66 -6.20
N GLY A 101 -15.96 -24.84 -6.81
CA GLY A 101 -16.66 -26.05 -6.39
C GLY A 101 -15.66 -27.15 -6.07
N ALA A 102 -15.75 -28.29 -6.76
CA ALA A 102 -14.70 -29.30 -6.72
C ALA A 102 -13.38 -28.75 -7.30
N PHE A 103 -13.46 -27.93 -8.33
CA PHE A 103 -12.31 -27.24 -8.91
C PHE A 103 -12.51 -25.73 -8.83
N LEU A 104 -11.48 -24.97 -9.18
CA LEU A 104 -11.64 -23.55 -9.41
C LEU A 104 -12.39 -23.35 -10.74
N ASP A 105 -13.60 -22.82 -10.68
CA ASP A 105 -14.48 -22.69 -11.84
C ASP A 105 -14.23 -21.38 -12.58
N ARG A 106 -14.04 -20.28 -11.83
CA ARG A 106 -13.83 -18.92 -12.34
C ARG A 106 -12.73 -18.21 -11.59
N LEU A 107 -11.96 -17.39 -12.29
CA LEU A 107 -10.96 -16.51 -11.71
C LEU A 107 -11.10 -15.10 -12.27
N THR A 108 -11.22 -14.14 -11.37
CA THR A 108 -11.30 -12.71 -11.66
C THR A 108 -10.10 -12.02 -11.00
N LEU A 109 -9.37 -11.24 -11.79
CA LEU A 109 -8.22 -10.42 -11.36
C LEU A 109 -8.49 -8.97 -11.76
N ARG A 110 -8.35 -8.03 -10.83
CA ARG A 110 -8.44 -6.59 -11.11
C ARG A 110 -7.16 -5.87 -10.70
N THR A 111 -6.70 -4.95 -11.53
CA THR A 111 -5.49 -4.15 -11.28
C THR A 111 -5.81 -2.76 -10.75
N ASN A 112 -4.81 -2.12 -10.14
CA ASN A 112 -4.88 -0.72 -9.70
C ASN A 112 -5.05 0.29 -10.86
N LYS A 113 -4.99 -0.16 -12.13
CA LYS A 113 -5.26 0.65 -13.32
C LYS A 113 -6.59 0.30 -14.00
N GLY A 114 -7.42 -0.49 -13.33
CA GLY A 114 -8.75 -0.86 -13.83
C GLY A 114 -8.74 -1.94 -14.91
N GLN A 115 -7.60 -2.55 -15.24
CA GLN A 115 -7.60 -3.74 -16.09
C GLN A 115 -8.26 -4.90 -15.33
N THR A 116 -9.07 -5.69 -16.04
CA THR A 116 -9.75 -6.85 -15.48
C THR A 116 -9.55 -8.06 -16.37
N LEU A 117 -9.15 -9.17 -15.77
CA LEU A 117 -9.19 -10.51 -16.38
C LEU A 117 -10.26 -11.30 -15.64
N ASP A 118 -11.27 -11.80 -16.37
CA ASP A 118 -12.37 -12.54 -15.79
C ASP A 118 -12.73 -13.71 -16.70
N VAL A 119 -12.41 -14.93 -16.26
CA VAL A 119 -12.48 -16.13 -17.10
C VAL A 119 -12.89 -17.38 -16.33
N GLY A 120 -13.39 -18.38 -17.05
CA GLY A 120 -13.88 -19.64 -16.49
C GLY A 120 -15.39 -19.79 -16.66
N GLY A 121 -16.01 -20.68 -15.87
CA GLY A 121 -17.44 -20.97 -15.90
C GLY A 121 -18.21 -20.51 -14.65
N ASP A 122 -19.54 -20.66 -14.68
CA ASP A 122 -20.42 -20.20 -13.59
C ASP A 122 -20.68 -21.26 -12.50
N GLY A 123 -19.88 -22.34 -12.49
CA GLY A 123 -19.92 -23.38 -11.46
C GLY A 123 -19.53 -22.87 -10.07
N GLY A 124 -19.67 -23.73 -9.07
CA GLY A 124 -19.16 -23.47 -7.72
C GLY A 124 -19.84 -22.32 -6.95
N SER A 125 -19.28 -22.02 -5.79
CA SER A 125 -19.66 -20.90 -4.92
C SER A 125 -18.69 -19.73 -5.09
N PRO A 126 -19.15 -18.47 -4.98
CA PRO A 126 -18.28 -17.31 -5.08
C PRO A 126 -17.25 -17.29 -3.94
N PHE A 127 -16.06 -16.75 -4.22
CA PHE A 127 -15.05 -16.45 -3.21
C PHE A 127 -14.40 -15.10 -3.47
N ASP A 128 -13.81 -14.53 -2.41
CA ASP A 128 -12.93 -13.37 -2.45
C ASP A 128 -11.71 -13.67 -1.57
N LEU A 129 -10.50 -13.43 -2.09
CA LEU A 129 -9.26 -13.67 -1.34
C LEU A 129 -8.89 -12.51 -0.39
N ASN A 130 -9.74 -11.47 -0.30
CA ASN A 130 -9.64 -10.34 0.64
C ASN A 130 -8.25 -9.70 0.67
N VAL A 131 -7.70 -9.36 -0.51
CA VAL A 131 -6.48 -8.55 -0.59
C VAL A 131 -6.81 -7.14 -0.07
N PRO A 132 -6.21 -6.67 1.04
CA PRO A 132 -6.56 -5.39 1.60
C PRO A 132 -6.18 -4.24 0.65
N HIS A 133 -6.93 -3.16 0.68
CA HIS A 133 -6.60 -1.96 -0.07
C HIS A 133 -5.15 -1.52 0.19
N GLY A 134 -4.47 -1.03 -0.85
CA GLY A 134 -3.05 -0.65 -0.78
C GLY A 134 -2.07 -1.82 -0.74
N HIS A 135 -2.51 -3.05 -1.04
CA HIS A 135 -1.66 -4.22 -1.22
C HIS A 135 -1.60 -4.69 -2.68
N ALA A 136 -0.48 -5.29 -3.05
CA ALA A 136 -0.25 -5.93 -4.34
C ALA A 136 -0.09 -7.43 -4.14
N VAL A 137 -0.72 -8.21 -5.01
CA VAL A 137 -0.40 -9.64 -5.17
C VAL A 137 1.01 -9.76 -5.77
N VAL A 138 1.85 -10.56 -5.12
CA VAL A 138 3.25 -10.80 -5.50
C VAL A 138 3.53 -12.27 -5.83
N GLY A 139 2.58 -13.17 -5.56
CA GLY A 139 2.71 -14.58 -5.91
C GLY A 139 1.41 -15.34 -5.68
N PHE A 140 1.40 -16.60 -6.15
CA PHE A 140 0.28 -17.51 -5.96
C PHE A 140 0.77 -18.79 -5.29
N GLN A 141 -0.10 -19.36 -4.47
CA GLN A 141 0.01 -20.71 -3.94
C GLN A 141 -1.27 -21.47 -4.23
N GLY A 142 -1.24 -22.80 -4.19
CA GLY A 142 -2.44 -23.57 -4.46
C GLY A 142 -2.21 -25.06 -4.52
N GLY A 143 -3.11 -25.73 -5.22
CA GLY A 143 -3.06 -27.18 -5.47
C GLY A 143 -3.56 -27.53 -6.86
N ILE A 144 -2.93 -28.52 -7.50
CA ILE A 144 -3.21 -28.97 -8.86
C ILE A 144 -3.30 -30.50 -8.95
N GLY A 145 -4.31 -31.04 -9.63
CA GLY A 145 -4.41 -32.48 -10.00
C GLY A 145 -4.64 -32.71 -11.50
N GLY A 146 -4.60 -31.64 -12.28
CA GLY A 146 -4.94 -31.61 -13.71
C GLY A 146 -5.64 -30.30 -14.04
N HIS A 147 -6.61 -29.95 -13.18
CA HIS A 147 -7.20 -28.62 -13.03
C HIS A 147 -6.67 -27.93 -11.76
N LEU A 148 -6.93 -26.63 -11.65
CA LEU A 148 -6.64 -25.87 -10.45
C LEU A 148 -7.67 -26.21 -9.37
N HIS A 149 -7.24 -26.91 -8.32
CA HIS A 149 -8.13 -27.37 -7.25
C HIS A 149 -8.39 -26.27 -6.23
N ASN A 150 -7.33 -25.54 -5.86
CA ASN A 150 -7.42 -24.41 -4.97
C ASN A 150 -6.34 -23.37 -5.28
N VAL A 151 -6.61 -22.14 -4.85
CA VAL A 151 -5.71 -20.99 -5.01
C VAL A 151 -5.70 -20.13 -3.75
N ALA A 152 -4.53 -19.61 -3.43
CA ALA A 152 -4.30 -18.50 -2.51
C ALA A 152 -3.32 -17.53 -3.16
N VAL A 153 -3.32 -16.30 -2.66
CA VAL A 153 -2.39 -15.27 -3.10
C VAL A 153 -1.47 -14.86 -1.97
N VAL A 154 -0.24 -14.58 -2.33
CA VAL A 154 0.72 -13.91 -1.47
C VAL A 154 0.67 -12.43 -1.83
N PHE A 155 0.39 -11.58 -0.86
CA PHE A 155 0.25 -10.14 -1.07
C PHE A 155 1.06 -9.35 -0.06
N ARG A 156 1.42 -8.13 -0.44
CA ARG A 156 2.18 -7.19 0.41
C ARG A 156 1.73 -5.75 0.17
N PRO A 157 1.94 -4.85 1.13
CA PRO A 157 1.68 -3.43 0.95
C PRO A 157 2.47 -2.80 -0.21
N VAL A 158 1.87 -1.83 -0.90
CA VAL A 158 2.39 -1.17 -2.13
C VAL A 158 3.32 0.01 -1.83
N TYR A 159 3.52 0.40 -0.57
CA TYR A 159 4.12 1.69 -0.18
C TYR A 159 5.55 1.99 -0.70
N LEU A 160 6.22 1.09 -1.43
CA LEU A 160 7.63 1.24 -1.81
C LEU A 160 8.00 0.83 -3.24
N TRP A 161 7.06 0.80 -4.18
CA TRP A 161 7.44 0.62 -5.60
C TRP A 161 8.20 1.84 -6.15
N THR A 162 8.03 3.02 -5.55
CA THR A 162 8.77 4.25 -5.86
C THR A 162 9.20 4.93 -4.57
N ALA A 163 10.44 5.44 -4.53
CA ALA A 163 10.93 6.23 -3.41
C ALA A 163 10.00 7.44 -3.16
N PRO A 164 9.58 7.71 -1.90
CA PRO A 164 8.77 8.87 -1.59
C PRO A 164 9.48 10.17 -1.98
N VAL A 165 8.74 11.11 -2.56
CA VAL A 165 9.24 12.43 -2.96
C VAL A 165 8.85 13.44 -1.91
N LYS A 166 9.83 14.22 -1.43
CA LYS A 166 9.60 15.33 -0.49
C LYS A 166 9.14 16.58 -1.25
N THR A 167 8.10 17.24 -0.78
CA THR A 167 7.73 18.58 -1.28
C THR A 167 8.75 19.63 -0.80
N ALA A 168 8.72 20.82 -1.41
CA ALA A 168 9.22 22.01 -0.72
C ALA A 168 8.45 22.19 0.60
N HIS A 169 9.08 22.85 1.59
CA HIS A 169 8.37 23.20 2.81
C HIS A 169 7.63 24.54 2.64
N ALA A 170 6.47 24.65 3.29
CA ALA A 170 5.80 25.90 3.58
C ALA A 170 6.30 26.48 4.90
N GLY A 171 6.07 27.78 5.13
CA GLY A 171 6.54 28.49 6.32
C GLY A 171 8.01 28.90 6.24
N MET A 172 8.54 29.43 7.35
CA MET A 172 9.89 30.01 7.40
C MET A 172 10.85 29.15 8.23
N THR A 173 12.14 29.36 8.02
CA THR A 173 13.19 28.85 8.91
C THR A 173 13.71 30.01 9.75
N HIS A 174 13.73 29.82 11.06
CA HIS A 174 14.23 30.77 12.06
C HIS A 174 15.58 30.30 12.60
N GLY A 175 16.29 31.17 13.31
CA GLY A 175 17.60 30.85 13.88
C GLY A 175 17.59 29.71 14.91
N ASP A 176 16.42 29.41 15.48
CA ASP A 176 16.20 28.37 16.48
C ASP A 176 15.41 27.17 15.94
N THR A 177 15.11 27.12 14.63
CA THR A 177 14.38 26.01 14.01
C THR A 177 15.13 24.68 14.21
N ARG A 178 14.47 23.71 14.84
CA ARG A 178 14.96 22.32 14.89
C ARG A 178 14.24 21.48 13.85
N GLY A 179 14.99 20.99 12.87
CA GLY A 179 14.46 20.17 11.79
C GLY A 179 14.05 18.78 12.27
N TRP A 180 13.01 18.24 11.66
CA TRP A 180 12.52 16.88 11.88
C TRP A 180 12.02 16.26 10.58
N ASP A 181 12.10 14.93 10.54
CA ASP A 181 11.79 14.14 9.36
C ASP A 181 11.29 12.74 9.78
N HIS A 182 10.07 12.39 9.39
CA HIS A 182 9.51 11.09 9.74
C HIS A 182 10.09 9.98 8.87
N LEU A 183 10.51 10.26 7.63
CA LEU A 183 10.80 9.20 6.67
C LEU A 183 12.01 8.34 7.08
N PRO A 184 13.14 8.89 7.55
CA PRO A 184 14.24 8.08 8.08
C PRO A 184 13.84 7.20 9.27
N GLN A 185 12.91 7.69 10.12
CA GLN A 185 12.42 6.94 11.29
C GLN A 185 11.49 5.81 10.87
N LEU A 186 10.67 6.03 9.84
CA LEU A 186 9.75 5.03 9.27
C LEU A 186 10.49 3.92 8.51
N LEU A 187 11.57 4.26 7.82
CA LEU A 187 12.31 3.34 6.96
C LEU A 187 13.45 2.60 7.70
N GLY A 188 13.91 3.10 8.85
CA GLY A 188 14.97 2.49 9.64
C GLY A 188 16.28 2.24 8.86
N THR A 189 17.29 1.65 9.51
CA THR A 189 18.61 1.33 8.90
C THR A 189 18.57 0.14 7.93
N GLY A 190 17.52 0.02 7.11
CA GLY A 190 17.36 -1.06 6.14
C GLY A 190 16.29 -2.08 6.54
N HIS A 191 15.13 -1.61 7.00
CA HIS A 191 13.92 -2.44 7.11
C HIS A 191 12.77 -1.71 6.43
N ILE A 192 12.35 -2.22 5.28
CA ILE A 192 11.13 -1.79 4.61
C ILE A 192 9.93 -2.23 5.46
N ALA A 193 9.50 -1.39 6.39
CA ALA A 193 8.27 -1.63 7.14
C ALA A 193 7.05 -1.31 6.27
N SER A 194 6.01 -2.12 6.40
CA SER A 194 4.68 -1.69 5.96
C SER A 194 4.24 -0.55 6.86
N PHE A 195 4.00 0.66 6.32
CA PHE A 195 3.49 1.74 7.14
C PHE A 195 2.43 2.57 6.43
N ARG A 196 1.47 3.07 7.20
CA ARG A 196 0.52 4.09 6.78
C ARG A 196 0.34 5.13 7.89
N ILE A 197 -0.07 6.33 7.51
CA ILE A 197 -0.60 7.30 8.48
C ILE A 197 -1.94 6.74 8.96
N ALA A 198 -2.10 6.59 10.26
CA ALA A 198 -3.35 6.18 10.88
C ALA A 198 -4.08 7.39 11.48
N GLU A 199 -3.34 8.30 12.11
CA GLU A 199 -3.89 9.50 12.71
C GLU A 199 -2.94 10.69 12.56
N VAL A 200 -3.51 11.87 12.35
CA VAL A 200 -2.79 13.15 12.45
C VAL A 200 -3.44 13.96 13.55
N HIS A 201 -2.67 14.34 14.55
CA HIS A 201 -3.09 15.16 15.69
C HIS A 201 -2.38 16.50 15.61
N ALA A 202 -3.08 17.57 15.89
CA ALA A 202 -2.47 18.88 16.01
C ALA A 202 -3.02 19.64 17.21
N THR A 203 -2.20 20.53 17.74
CA THR A 203 -2.56 21.51 18.76
C THR A 203 -2.31 22.90 18.19
N TRP A 204 -3.26 23.81 18.38
CA TRP A 204 -3.17 25.17 17.85
C TRP A 204 -3.87 26.18 18.74
N GLY A 205 -3.39 27.41 18.70
CA GLY A 205 -4.07 28.60 19.22
C GLY A 205 -4.31 29.56 18.06
N SER A 206 -3.57 30.68 18.04
CA SER A 206 -3.52 31.56 16.86
C SER A 206 -2.80 30.92 15.67
N TYR A 207 -1.82 30.05 15.94
CA TYR A 207 -1.01 29.31 14.97
C TYR A 207 -0.89 27.84 15.40
N VAL A 208 -0.41 26.98 14.49
CA VAL A 208 -0.16 25.56 14.78
C VAL A 208 1.08 25.45 15.66
N VAL A 209 0.90 24.89 16.85
CA VAL A 209 1.98 24.81 17.87
C VAL A 209 2.51 23.41 18.05
N GLY A 210 1.72 22.38 17.72
CA GLY A 210 2.09 20.99 17.90
C GLY A 210 1.54 20.10 16.79
N LEU A 211 2.31 19.12 16.37
CA LEU A 211 1.93 18.07 15.42
C LEU A 211 2.41 16.72 15.95
N ARG A 212 1.49 15.76 16.00
CA ARG A 212 1.75 14.35 16.34
C ARG A 212 1.14 13.46 15.27
N VAL A 213 1.85 12.41 14.89
CA VAL A 213 1.37 11.48 13.86
C VAL A 213 1.51 10.06 14.36
N VAL A 214 0.39 9.33 14.32
CA VAL A 214 0.36 7.89 14.61
C VAL A 214 0.42 7.16 13.28
N TYR A 215 1.40 6.29 13.17
CA TYR A 215 1.55 5.38 12.06
C TYR A 215 1.06 3.99 12.47
N GLU A 216 0.53 3.24 11.52
CA GLU A 216 0.41 1.79 11.66
C GLU A 216 1.59 1.19 10.91
N ILE A 217 2.51 0.55 11.65
CA ILE A 217 3.73 -0.07 11.15
C ILE A 217 3.65 -1.57 11.40
N ASN A 218 3.61 -2.39 10.34
CA ASN A 218 3.45 -3.85 10.44
C ASN A 218 2.25 -4.27 11.31
N GLY A 219 1.13 -3.56 11.17
CA GLY A 219 -0.10 -3.79 11.93
C GLY A 219 -0.07 -3.27 13.37
N HIS A 220 1.04 -2.69 13.82
CA HIS A 220 1.16 -2.09 15.15
C HIS A 220 1.08 -0.57 15.08
N ARG A 221 0.38 0.05 16.03
CA ARG A 221 0.35 1.52 16.12
C ARG A 221 1.64 2.03 16.76
N VAL A 222 2.33 2.89 16.03
CA VAL A 222 3.58 3.54 16.44
C VAL A 222 3.36 5.03 16.32
N GLU A 223 3.39 5.71 17.46
CA GLU A 223 3.44 7.16 17.51
C GLU A 223 4.87 7.62 17.22
N ILE A 224 5.03 8.45 16.19
CA ILE A 224 6.31 9.14 15.97
C ILE A 224 6.33 10.40 16.83
N GLN A 225 7.52 10.75 17.30
CA GLN A 225 7.82 11.88 18.18
C GLN A 225 6.93 13.10 17.89
N HIS A 226 6.42 13.70 18.96
CA HIS A 226 5.66 14.94 18.88
C HIS A 226 6.58 16.14 18.55
N TYR A 227 6.15 16.98 17.61
CA TYR A 227 6.91 18.15 17.17
C TYR A 227 6.19 19.45 17.53
N GLY A 228 6.92 20.37 18.17
CA GLY A 228 6.35 21.58 18.77
C GLY A 228 5.98 21.39 20.25
N THR A 229 4.97 22.10 20.75
CA THR A 229 4.52 22.01 22.15
C THR A 229 3.11 21.42 22.30
N ASP A 230 2.96 20.53 23.27
CA ASP A 230 1.70 19.94 23.71
C ASP A 230 1.09 20.73 24.88
N THR A 231 1.85 21.68 25.42
CA THR A 231 1.42 22.46 26.56
C THR A 231 0.20 23.27 26.17
N HIS A 232 -0.91 22.95 26.82
CA HIS A 232 -2.12 23.75 26.94
C HIS A 232 -1.74 25.14 27.47
N HIS A 233 -1.24 26.03 26.60
CA HIS A 233 -1.31 27.45 26.86
C HIS A 233 -2.80 27.82 26.90
N PRO A 234 -3.23 28.70 27.83
CA PRO A 234 -4.62 29.13 27.89
C PRO A 234 -5.09 29.63 26.52
N GLY A 235 -6.07 28.95 25.92
CA GLY A 235 -6.62 29.27 24.59
C GLY A 235 -6.17 28.35 23.44
N ASN A 236 -5.25 27.41 23.66
CA ASN A 236 -4.97 26.37 22.68
C ASN A 236 -6.08 25.30 22.68
N VAL A 237 -6.36 24.75 21.50
CA VAL A 237 -7.25 23.60 21.28
C VAL A 237 -6.49 22.50 20.53
N SER A 238 -7.02 21.28 20.54
CA SER A 238 -6.48 20.14 19.81
C SER A 238 -7.55 19.50 18.95
N GLY A 239 -7.11 18.79 17.92
CA GLY A 239 -7.98 18.08 17.00
C GLY A 239 -7.21 16.99 16.27
N GLU A 240 -7.96 16.13 15.60
CA GLU A 240 -7.41 14.94 14.96
C GLU A 240 -8.08 14.67 13.61
N LEU A 241 -7.33 13.99 12.75
CA LEU A 241 -7.82 13.28 11.57
C LEU A 241 -7.51 11.81 11.76
N VAL A 242 -8.56 10.99 11.90
CA VAL A 242 -8.46 9.53 11.96
C VAL A 242 -8.76 8.93 10.58
N LEU A 243 -7.82 8.14 10.07
CA LEU A 243 -7.93 7.49 8.76
C LEU A 243 -8.37 6.04 8.92
N ASP A 244 -9.44 5.68 8.20
CA ASP A 244 -9.82 4.29 7.99
C ASP A 244 -8.66 3.55 7.30
N HIS A 245 -8.62 2.22 7.41
CA HIS A 245 -7.53 1.43 6.83
C HIS A 245 -7.36 1.67 5.32
N ASP A 246 -8.48 1.89 4.62
CA ASP A 246 -8.54 2.20 3.21
C ASP A 246 -8.72 3.70 2.93
N ASP A 247 -8.38 4.60 3.86
CA ASP A 247 -8.34 6.06 3.65
C ASP A 247 -6.89 6.59 3.58
N TYR A 248 -6.66 7.69 2.86
CA TYR A 248 -5.33 8.31 2.75
C TYR A 248 -5.43 9.78 2.35
N ILE A 249 -4.45 10.58 2.79
CA ILE A 249 -4.38 12.01 2.52
C ILE A 249 -3.89 12.23 1.08
N VAL A 250 -4.59 13.09 0.34
CA VAL A 250 -4.30 13.43 -1.06
C VAL A 250 -4.03 14.91 -1.28
N GLU A 251 -4.37 15.76 -0.32
CA GLU A 251 -4.14 17.21 -0.42
C GLU A 251 -3.71 17.76 0.93
N VAL A 252 -2.69 18.63 0.88
CA VAL A 252 -2.14 19.33 2.03
C VAL A 252 -1.84 20.76 1.63
N ASN A 253 -2.60 21.69 2.19
CA ASN A 253 -2.43 23.12 1.95
C ASN A 253 -2.63 23.88 3.27
N GLY A 254 -2.58 25.20 3.25
CA GLY A 254 -2.83 25.96 4.46
C GLY A 254 -2.37 27.40 4.35
N HIS A 255 -2.07 28.00 5.50
CA HIS A 255 -1.59 29.37 5.57
C HIS A 255 -0.35 29.48 6.48
N ALA A 256 0.57 30.36 6.09
CA ALA A 256 1.77 30.65 6.85
C ALA A 256 2.18 32.13 6.73
N GLY A 257 2.53 32.71 7.86
CA GLY A 257 3.27 33.96 8.01
C GLY A 257 4.68 33.65 8.52
N ASN A 258 5.02 34.20 9.69
CA ASN A 258 6.27 33.84 10.37
C ASN A 258 6.25 32.40 10.91
N LEU A 259 5.07 31.86 11.23
CA LEU A 259 4.86 30.49 11.69
C LEU A 259 3.85 29.81 10.76
N ILE A 260 3.65 28.50 10.92
CA ILE A 260 2.51 27.82 10.28
C ILE A 260 1.24 28.23 11.02
N ASP A 261 0.40 28.99 10.34
CA ASP A 261 -0.85 29.51 10.89
C ASP A 261 -1.97 28.47 10.78
N GLN A 262 -2.00 27.74 9.66
CA GLN A 262 -2.96 26.66 9.41
C GLN A 262 -2.37 25.52 8.58
N VAL A 263 -2.77 24.29 8.93
CA VAL A 263 -2.62 23.09 8.11
C VAL A 263 -4.00 22.54 7.77
N TYR A 264 -4.31 22.45 6.48
CA TYR A 264 -5.50 21.81 5.94
C TYR A 264 -5.11 20.47 5.31
N LEU A 265 -5.89 19.43 5.61
CA LEU A 265 -5.75 18.09 5.03
C LEU A 265 -7.06 17.66 4.41
N ARG A 266 -7.00 17.04 3.23
CA ARG A 266 -8.13 16.31 2.62
C ARG A 266 -7.74 14.90 2.25
N THR A 267 -8.63 13.96 2.56
CA THR A 267 -8.47 12.55 2.23
C THR A 267 -9.12 12.20 0.89
N HIS A 268 -8.76 11.06 0.30
CA HIS A 268 -9.38 10.65 -0.97
C HIS A 268 -10.86 10.31 -0.81
N LYS A 269 -11.31 9.94 0.40
CA LYS A 269 -12.74 9.76 0.73
C LYS A 269 -13.46 11.08 0.98
N GLY A 270 -12.78 12.21 0.88
CA GLY A 270 -13.36 13.54 1.06
C GLY A 270 -13.47 14.00 2.52
N LYS A 271 -12.89 13.28 3.49
CA LYS A 271 -12.75 13.81 4.86
C LYS A 271 -11.81 15.01 4.81
N THR A 272 -12.13 16.06 5.55
CA THR A 272 -11.33 17.27 5.63
C THR A 272 -11.10 17.67 7.08
N VAL A 273 -9.94 18.24 7.37
CA VAL A 273 -9.65 18.89 8.65
C VAL A 273 -8.80 20.13 8.41
N SER A 274 -9.00 21.14 9.25
CA SER A 274 -8.10 22.30 9.35
C SER A 274 -7.64 22.44 10.79
N PHE A 275 -6.34 22.52 10.99
CA PHE A 275 -5.70 22.84 12.26
C PHE A 275 -5.16 24.26 12.18
N GLY A 276 -5.47 25.13 13.14
CA GLY A 276 -5.05 26.52 13.11
C GLY A 276 -5.98 27.46 12.33
N ASN A 277 -5.57 28.71 12.16
CA ASN A 277 -6.39 29.78 11.57
C ASN A 277 -5.84 30.22 10.21
N PRO A 278 -6.69 30.55 9.23
CA PRO A 278 -6.27 30.92 7.88
C PRO A 278 -5.74 32.38 7.82
N THR A 279 -4.76 32.71 8.67
CA THR A 279 -4.06 33.99 8.68
C THR A 279 -2.71 33.86 7.96
N GLY A 280 -2.20 34.95 7.41
CA GLY A 280 -0.96 34.90 6.61
C GLY A 280 -1.19 34.43 5.17
N SER A 281 -0.09 34.09 4.49
CA SER A 281 -0.10 33.76 3.07
C SER A 281 -0.50 32.31 2.84
N ARG A 282 -1.36 32.06 1.86
CA ARG A 282 -1.75 30.70 1.48
C ARG A 282 -0.55 29.94 0.90
N PHE A 283 -0.40 28.68 1.27
CA PHE A 283 0.52 27.73 0.64
C PHE A 283 -0.23 26.49 0.16
N ASP A 284 0.39 25.75 -0.75
CA ASP A 284 -0.08 24.46 -1.25
C ASP A 284 1.13 23.53 -1.45
N LEU A 285 1.16 22.45 -0.67
CA LEU A 285 2.18 21.41 -0.82
C LEU A 285 1.77 20.50 -1.97
N GLN A 286 2.39 20.73 -3.13
CA GLN A 286 2.04 20.10 -4.41
C GLN A 286 2.16 18.56 -4.37
N VAL A 287 1.08 17.88 -3.97
CA VAL A 287 0.92 16.42 -4.09
C VAL A 287 0.26 16.14 -5.45
N PRO A 288 0.94 15.46 -6.39
CA PRO A 288 0.38 15.23 -7.73
C PRO A 288 -0.91 14.38 -7.70
N PRO A 289 -1.76 14.48 -8.73
CA PRO A 289 -2.90 13.58 -8.90
C PRO A 289 -2.47 12.10 -8.84
N ASN A 290 -3.30 11.27 -8.22
CA ASN A 290 -3.05 9.84 -7.98
C ASN A 290 -1.86 9.52 -7.06
N LYS A 291 -1.36 10.52 -6.32
CA LYS A 291 -0.38 10.33 -5.24
C LYS A 291 -1.05 10.48 -3.89
N ARG A 292 -0.40 9.91 -2.87
CA ARG A 292 -0.83 10.03 -1.48
C ARG A 292 0.30 10.49 -0.59
N VAL A 293 -0.04 11.17 0.50
CA VAL A 293 0.93 11.51 1.55
C VAL A 293 1.27 10.26 2.35
N VAL A 294 2.56 10.05 2.59
CA VAL A 294 3.09 8.92 3.36
C VAL A 294 3.90 9.36 4.58
N GLY A 295 4.31 10.62 4.64
CA GLY A 295 5.07 11.13 5.77
C GLY A 295 5.09 12.64 5.83
N PHE A 296 5.59 13.16 6.95
CA PHE A 296 5.74 14.59 7.19
C PHE A 296 7.19 14.91 7.54
N ALA A 297 7.56 16.16 7.29
CA ALA A 297 8.82 16.74 7.72
C ALA A 297 8.63 18.23 7.98
N GLY A 298 9.58 18.87 8.65
CA GLY A 298 9.51 20.30 8.90
C GLY A 298 10.49 20.76 9.95
N GLY A 299 10.14 21.85 10.61
CA GLY A 299 10.97 22.48 11.61
C GLY A 299 10.13 23.11 12.71
N SER A 300 10.57 22.97 13.96
CA SER A 300 9.85 23.49 15.13
C SER A 300 10.77 23.86 16.28
N ASN A 301 10.36 24.81 17.11
CA ASN A 301 10.93 25.05 18.44
C ASN A 301 9.85 25.68 19.34
N GLY A 302 9.03 24.85 19.98
CA GLY A 302 7.83 25.31 20.70
C GLY A 302 6.63 25.66 19.81
N HIS A 303 6.88 26.08 18.56
CA HIS A 303 5.87 26.27 17.52
C HIS A 303 6.27 25.59 16.21
N LEU A 304 5.31 25.38 15.31
CA LEU A 304 5.59 24.86 13.97
C LEU A 304 6.09 25.99 13.06
N HIS A 305 7.36 25.96 12.68
CA HIS A 305 7.99 27.02 11.87
C HIS A 305 7.77 26.77 10.38
N ASN A 306 8.01 25.53 9.95
CA ASN A 306 7.82 25.10 8.57
C ASN A 306 7.35 23.64 8.49
N PHE A 307 6.78 23.28 7.34
CA PHE A 307 6.06 22.03 7.14
C PHE A 307 6.16 21.54 5.69
N ALA A 308 6.47 20.26 5.51
CA ALA A 308 6.57 19.57 4.24
C ALA A 308 5.96 18.17 4.33
N VAL A 309 5.66 17.57 3.18
CA VAL A 309 5.14 16.21 3.09
C VAL A 309 5.98 15.34 2.17
N TYR A 310 5.94 14.04 2.42
CA TYR A 310 6.38 13.01 1.49
C TYR A 310 5.17 12.41 0.79
N TYR A 311 5.26 12.23 -0.53
CA TYR A 311 4.22 11.54 -1.30
C TYR A 311 4.78 10.39 -2.16
N ASN A 312 3.92 9.41 -2.47
CA ASN A 312 4.21 8.33 -3.42
C ASN A 312 2.99 7.90 -4.23
#